data_AF-A0A1L8SEQ2-F1
#
_entry.id   AF-A0A1L8SEQ2-F1
#
_cell.length_a   1.000
_cell.length_b   1.000
_cell.length_c   1.000
_cell.angle_alpha   90.00
_cell.angle_beta   90.00
_cell.angle_gamma   90.00
#
_symmetry.space_group_name_H-M   'P 1'
#
loop_
_entity.id
_entity.type
_entity.pdbx_description
1 polymer ?
#
loop_
_entity_poly.entity_id
_entity_poly.type
_entity_poly.pdbx_seq_one_letter_code
_entity_poly.pdbx_strand_id
1 'polypeptide(L)' 'MIRGYDELGIYIGDQKVHYDEIRNVEVYNWKKWSELK' A
#
# COMPACT_ATOMS: atom_id res chain seq x y z
N MET A 1 6.11 -2.75 1.47
CA MET A 1 5.05 -3.75 1.24
C MET A 1 4.11 -3.72 2.43
N ILE A 2 2.80 -3.76 2.19
CA ILE A 2 1.79 -3.84 3.26
C ILE A 2 1.94 -5.18 3.96
N ARG A 3 2.09 -5.17 5.28
CA ARG A 3 2.27 -6.38 6.11
C ARG A 3 0.97 -6.89 6.71
N GLY A 4 -0.04 -6.04 6.82
CA GLY A 4 -1.34 -6.37 7.38
C GLY A 4 -2.18 -5.12 7.59
N TYR A 5 -3.41 -5.31 8.06
CA TYR A 5 -4.32 -4.22 8.43
C TYR A 5 -5.17 -4.65 9.62
N ASP A 6 -5.70 -3.67 10.35
CA ASP A 6 -6.71 -3.85 11.38
C ASP A 6 -7.83 -2.82 11.21
N GLU A 7 -8.71 -2.73 12.20
CA GLU A 7 -9.86 -1.82 12.21
C GLU A 7 -9.46 -0.34 12.20
N LEU A 8 -8.22 0.00 12.58
CA LEU A 8 -7.76 1.39 12.75
C LEU A 8 -6.71 1.82 11.72
N GLY A 9 -6.07 0.88 11.03
CA GLY A 9 -5.08 1.25 10.01
C GLY A 9 -4.40 0.09 9.30
N ILE A 10 -3.36 0.42 8.54
CA ILE A 10 -2.56 -0.49 7.73
C ILE A 10 -1.11 -0.48 8.25
N TYR A 11 -0.47 -1.65 8.28
CA TYR A 11 0.93 -1.81 8.63
C TYR A 11 1.80 -1.81 7.39
N ILE A 12 2.71 -0.84 7.28
CA ILE A 12 3.70 -0.70 6.20
C ILE A 12 5.09 -0.85 6.84
N GLY A 13 5.75 -2.00 6.61
CA GLY A 13 7.00 -2.30 7.31
C GLY A 13 6.76 -2.45 8.81
N ASP A 14 7.50 -1.69 9.63
CA ASP A 14 7.33 -1.64 11.09
C ASP A 14 6.48 -0.45 11.55
N GLN A 15 5.90 0.30 10.61
CA GLN A 15 5.06 1.46 10.89
C GLN A 15 3.58 1.15 10.70
N LYS A 16 2.75 1.58 11.66
CA LYS A 16 1.30 1.64 11.51
C LYS A 16 0.89 3.01 10.97
N VAL A 17 0.06 3.01 9.93
CA VAL A 17 -0.56 4.22 9.35
C VAL A 17 -2.06 4.14 9.62
N HIS A 18 -2.61 5.11 10.32
CA HIS A 18 -4.04 5.13 10.65
C HIS A 18 -4.87 5.63 9.45
N TYR A 19 -6.12 5.16 9.34
CA TYR A 19 -6.95 5.51 8.17
C TYR A 19 -7.27 7.00 8.07
N ASP A 20 -7.38 7.71 9.19
CA ASP A 20 -7.62 9.16 9.24
C ASP A 20 -6.42 10.00 8.79
N GLU A 21 -5.22 9.41 8.79
CA GLU A 21 -3.99 10.05 8.31
C GLU A 21 -3.84 9.94 6.78
N ILE A 22 -4.49 8.97 6.15
CA ILE A 22 -4.36 8.70 4.72
C ILE A 22 -5.11 9.76 3.92
N ARG A 23 -4.37 10.58 3.16
CA ARG A 23 -4.95 11.61 2.29
C ARG A 23 -5.18 11.15 0.87
N ASN A 24 -4.33 10.26 0.36
CA ASN A 24 -4.39 9.73 -0.99
C ASN A 24 -3.84 8.29 -1.00
N VAL A 25 -4.38 7.45 -1.88
CA VAL A 25 -3.88 6.10 -2.12
C VAL A 25 -3.69 5.93 -3.63
N GLU A 26 -2.52 5.45 -4.03
CA GLU A 26 -2.24 5.06 -5.40
C GLU A 26 -1.88 3.57 -5.43
N VAL A 27 -2.52 2.82 -6.33
CA VAL A 27 -2.24 1.41 -6.56
C VAL A 27 -1.48 1.29 -7.88
N TYR A 28 -0.20 0.96 -7.79
CA TYR A 28 0.64 0.77 -8.97
C TYR A 28 0.85 -0.72 -9.26
N ASN A 29 0.61 -1.12 -10.50
CA ASN A 29 0.98 -2.45 -11.00
C ASN A 29 2.25 -2.32 -11.84
N TRP A 30 3.39 -2.71 -11.26
CA TRP A 30 4.68 -2.73 -11.95
C TRP A 30 4.69 -3.86 -12.99
N LYS A 31 4.35 -3.53 -14.23
CA LYS A 31 4.57 -4.42 -15.37
C LYS A 31 5.98 -4.24 -15.89
N LYS A 32 6.72 -5.34 -16.07
CA LYS A 32 8.00 -5.26 -16.78
C LYS A 32 7.74 -4.87 -18.23
N TRP A 33 8.69 -4.17 -18.83
CA TRP A 33 8.60 -3.77 -20.24
C TRP A 33 8.46 -4.99 -21.16
N SER A 34 9.05 -6.12 -20.77
CA SER A 34 8.90 -7.41 -21.44
C SER A 34 7.49 -8.04 -21.37
N GLU A 35 6.64 -7.54 -20.48
CA GLU A 35 5.26 -8.01 -20.28
C GLU A 35 4.22 -7.08 -20.93
N LEU A 36 4.67 -5.93 -21.44
CA LEU A 36 3.88 -5.04 -22.29
C LEU A 36 3.99 -5.56 -23.73
N LYS A 37 3.07 -6.46 -24.10
CA LYS A 37 2.90 -6.90 -25.49
C LYS A 37 2.32 -5.79 -26.37
#